data_AF-A0A158FDW7-F1
#
_entry.id   AF-A0A158FDW7-F1
#
_cell.length_a   1.000
_cell.length_b   1.000
_cell.length_c   1.000
_cell.angle_alpha   90.00
_cell.angle_beta   90.00
_cell.angle_gamma   90.00
#
_symmetry.space_group_name_H-M   'P 1'
#
loop_
_entity.id
_entity.type
_entity.pdbx_description
1 polymer ?
#
loop_
_entity_poly.entity_id
_entity_poly.type
_entity_poly.pdbx_seq_one_letter_code
_entity_poly.pdbx_strand_id
1 'polypeptide(L)'
;MHPSHPFGANALMPLLQDARPMRARTVAWARGMALMLSLAAAQAFAQSAPASATSATPATPGAASGTAAVGASGGPVFDLLVGTYTGGGKSEGIYVYRFDTGNGELSRIASAQTVNPSYLVVSRDRNYVYAVNELPGDNGPATQRGGVSAFRFDRATGQLSFLNRVSSDGNDPCYLAISPDGKYLLTANYSVASNPGGSFAVFPLAANGQLGTSVLTVHHEGGGPVKGRQDNSHVHSTVFSPDGKYLFAQDLGVDKVFAYRYTPDPSQSKRGLFGPTEARYAPVAPGSGPRHLIFDESGRRAYLTTELNASVLVFDYRDGKLTQVQTVSMIAPGFRGKIGGGAIHLSPDGRFLYATNRGDANEIVAFSVDPKNGHLKLVKRYPTLGKTPREFAIDPTGRWLVVGNQESDSAYFFRRDPESGELASDPKRLSIGSPVDFKFVSPS
;
A
#
# COMPACT_ATOMS: atom_id res chain seq x y z
N MET A 1 -10.53 -70.02 25.38
CA MET A 1 -11.23 -70.79 26.43
C MET A 1 -11.34 -69.91 27.66
N HIS A 2 -12.55 -69.73 28.19
CA HIS A 2 -12.83 -69.24 29.55
C HIS A 2 -13.28 -70.46 30.40
N PRO A 3 -13.28 -70.42 31.76
CA PRO A 3 -14.05 -69.52 32.63
C PRO A 3 -13.11 -68.70 33.57
N SER A 4 -13.41 -68.15 34.76
CA SER A 4 -14.62 -68.13 35.63
C SER A 4 -14.81 -66.76 36.32
N HIS A 5 -15.82 -66.68 37.19
CA HIS A 5 -16.29 -65.55 38.02
C HIS A 5 -16.66 -66.09 39.45
N PRO A 6 -17.21 -65.35 40.47
CA PRO A 6 -18.14 -64.19 40.37
C PRO A 6 -18.20 -63.14 41.53
N PHE A 7 -19.33 -62.39 41.56
CA PHE A 7 -19.86 -61.34 42.47
C PHE A 7 -19.44 -59.88 42.15
N GLY A 8 -20.29 -58.84 42.02
CA GLY A 8 -21.78 -58.66 41.97
C GLY A 8 -22.19 -57.22 42.44
N ALA A 9 -23.35 -56.59 42.15
CA ALA A 9 -24.42 -56.77 41.14
C ALA A 9 -25.44 -55.58 41.14
N ASN A 10 -26.05 -55.22 39.99
CA ASN A 10 -27.26 -54.35 39.74
C ASN A 10 -27.26 -52.85 40.20
N ALA A 11 -28.04 -51.89 39.64
CA ALA A 11 -28.64 -51.67 38.30
C ALA A 11 -29.28 -50.24 38.19
N LEU A 12 -29.33 -49.67 36.96
CA LEU A 12 -30.30 -48.68 36.40
C LEU A 12 -30.50 -47.23 36.96
N MET A 13 -30.57 -46.28 36.02
CA MET A 13 -31.11 -44.88 36.07
C MET A 13 -32.65 -44.88 35.73
N PRO A 14 -33.47 -43.78 35.78
CA PRO A 14 -33.13 -42.34 35.53
C PRO A 14 -33.95 -41.20 36.26
N LEU A 15 -33.60 -39.93 35.93
CA LEU A 15 -34.43 -38.71 35.75
C LEU A 15 -34.98 -37.81 36.91
N LEU A 16 -34.94 -36.50 36.59
CA LEU A 16 -35.74 -35.32 37.04
C LEU A 16 -35.32 -34.42 38.24
N GLN A 17 -35.01 -33.16 37.88
CA GLN A 17 -35.29 -31.85 38.51
C GLN A 17 -35.29 -31.69 40.04
N ASP A 18 -34.46 -30.76 40.56
CA ASP A 18 -34.96 -29.41 40.92
C ASP A 18 -33.82 -28.37 41.11
N ALA A 19 -34.16 -27.07 41.18
CA ALA A 19 -33.22 -25.94 41.06
C ALA A 19 -32.97 -25.12 42.35
N ARG A 20 -31.80 -24.46 42.45
CA ARG A 20 -31.59 -23.05 42.93
C ARG A 20 -30.11 -22.59 42.81
N PRO A 21 -29.84 -21.27 42.78
CA PRO A 21 -28.61 -20.74 42.14
C PRO A 21 -27.45 -20.42 43.10
N MET A 22 -26.22 -20.58 42.59
CA MET A 22 -25.03 -19.95 43.19
C MET A 22 -24.75 -18.56 42.57
N ARG A 23 -24.33 -17.62 43.42
CA ARG A 23 -24.10 -16.21 43.07
C ARG A 23 -22.82 -16.04 42.25
N ALA A 24 -22.93 -15.45 41.07
CA ALA A 24 -21.78 -14.92 40.35
C ALA A 24 -21.21 -13.68 41.09
N ARG A 25 -19.90 -13.68 41.36
CA ARG A 25 -19.16 -12.47 41.75
C ARG A 25 -18.72 -11.73 40.49
N THR A 26 -19.38 -10.62 40.17
CA THR A 26 -18.94 -9.70 39.14
C THR A 26 -17.74 -8.89 39.63
N VAL A 27 -16.60 -8.99 38.94
CA VAL A 27 -15.50 -8.03 39.06
C VAL A 27 -15.66 -7.03 37.94
N ALA A 28 -15.93 -5.77 38.29
CA ALA A 28 -16.10 -4.70 37.33
C ALA A 28 -14.73 -4.25 36.77
N TRP A 29 -14.60 -4.21 35.45
CA TRP A 29 -13.66 -3.34 34.75
C TRP A 29 -14.49 -2.31 33.98
N ALA A 30 -14.13 -1.04 34.11
CA ALA A 30 -14.95 0.07 33.63
C ALA A 30 -14.12 1.12 32.92
N ARG A 31 -14.75 1.69 31.87
CA ARG A 31 -14.37 2.90 31.10
C ARG A 31 -13.28 2.69 30.03
N GLY A 32 -13.47 3.21 28.81
CA GLY A 32 -14.68 3.89 28.32
C GLY A 32 -14.67 4.22 26.82
N MET A 33 -15.88 4.26 26.25
CA MET A 33 -16.14 4.89 24.96
C MET A 33 -16.25 6.41 25.15
N ALA A 34 -15.75 7.18 24.17
CA ALA A 34 -16.13 8.58 23.97
C ALA A 34 -16.90 8.68 22.65
N LEU A 35 -18.22 8.71 22.74
CA LEU A 35 -19.13 8.96 21.62
C LEU A 35 -19.52 10.45 21.68
N MET A 36 -19.16 11.24 20.67
CA MET A 36 -19.69 12.61 20.52
C MET A 36 -20.71 12.66 19.39
N LEU A 37 -21.98 12.84 19.75
CA LEU A 37 -22.98 13.41 18.87
C LEU A 37 -22.96 14.94 19.02
N SER A 38 -23.09 15.65 17.91
CA SER A 38 -23.59 17.03 17.89
C SER A 38 -24.54 17.20 16.71
N LEU A 39 -25.65 17.90 16.95
CA LEU A 39 -26.75 18.12 15.99
C LEU A 39 -27.18 19.60 16.06
N ALA A 40 -27.91 20.07 15.04
CA ALA A 40 -28.51 21.41 14.89
C ALA A 40 -27.53 22.57 14.58
N ALA A 41 -27.86 23.59 13.77
CA ALA A 41 -28.99 23.78 12.84
C ALA A 41 -28.60 24.81 11.72
N ALA A 42 -29.48 25.01 10.73
CA ALA A 42 -29.20 25.76 9.49
C ALA A 42 -29.86 27.15 9.42
N GLN A 43 -29.29 28.06 8.60
CA GLN A 43 -29.89 29.20 7.86
C GLN A 43 -28.74 30.03 7.21
N ALA A 44 -28.90 30.91 6.21
CA ALA A 44 -29.65 30.86 4.94
C ALA A 44 -29.18 32.05 4.03
N PHE A 45 -29.10 31.85 2.71
CA PHE A 45 -29.04 32.84 1.60
C PHE A 45 -28.31 34.20 1.70
N ALA A 46 -27.42 34.46 0.73
CA ALA A 46 -27.54 35.60 -0.21
C ALA A 46 -26.66 35.40 -1.46
N GLN A 47 -27.11 35.92 -2.61
CA GLN A 47 -26.41 35.89 -3.90
C GLN A 47 -25.79 37.26 -4.22
N SER A 48 -24.69 37.31 -4.98
CA SER A 48 -24.59 38.09 -6.23
C SER A 48 -23.18 38.11 -6.83
N ALA A 49 -23.15 38.24 -8.16
CA ALA A 49 -22.03 38.62 -9.03
C ALA A 49 -22.67 39.31 -10.26
N PRO A 50 -21.93 39.81 -11.27
CA PRO A 50 -20.54 40.28 -11.30
C PRO A 50 -20.48 41.78 -11.72
N ALA A 51 -19.29 42.36 -11.91
CA ALA A 51 -19.14 43.58 -12.72
C ALA A 51 -17.79 43.62 -13.45
N SER A 52 -17.85 43.68 -14.78
CA SER A 52 -16.71 43.89 -15.68
C SER A 52 -16.58 45.37 -16.02
N ALA A 53 -15.37 45.91 -16.14
CA ALA A 53 -15.14 47.17 -16.86
C ALA A 53 -13.74 47.22 -17.47
N THR A 54 -13.70 47.41 -18.79
CA THR A 54 -12.51 47.59 -19.62
C THR A 54 -12.05 49.05 -19.66
N SER A 55 -10.75 49.31 -19.76
CA SER A 55 -10.24 50.44 -20.55
C SER A 55 -8.80 50.20 -21.04
N ALA A 56 -8.60 50.33 -22.35
CA ALA A 56 -7.31 50.71 -22.97
C ALA A 56 -7.38 52.23 -23.21
N THR A 57 -6.34 53.04 -23.40
CA THR A 57 -5.06 53.00 -24.15
C THR A 57 -4.36 54.36 -23.82
N PRO A 58 -3.21 54.80 -24.39
CA PRO A 58 -2.21 54.15 -25.27
C PRO A 58 -0.76 54.22 -24.71
N ALA A 59 0.20 53.75 -25.50
CA ALA A 59 1.63 53.69 -25.15
C ALA A 59 2.45 54.93 -25.60
N THR A 60 3.61 55.11 -24.97
CA THR A 60 4.72 55.95 -25.44
C THR A 60 6.04 55.17 -25.25
N PRO A 61 7.02 55.25 -26.18
CA PRO A 61 8.15 54.31 -26.21
C PRO A 61 9.33 54.74 -25.33
N GLY A 62 9.97 53.78 -24.66
CA GLY A 62 11.16 54.05 -23.85
C GLY A 62 12.01 52.80 -23.56
N ALA A 63 13.25 52.83 -24.05
CA ALA A 63 14.40 52.00 -23.68
C ALA A 63 14.25 50.47 -23.66
N ALA A 64 14.93 49.80 -24.60
CA ALA A 64 15.13 48.36 -24.55
C ALA A 64 16.11 47.98 -23.42
N SER A 65 15.63 47.23 -22.43
CA SER A 65 16.46 46.37 -21.58
C SER A 65 16.13 44.92 -21.90
N GLY A 66 17.12 44.18 -22.41
CA GLY A 66 16.97 42.80 -22.83
C GLY A 66 16.87 41.83 -21.66
N THR A 67 15.79 41.87 -20.89
CA THR A 67 15.42 40.72 -20.04
C THR A 67 14.88 39.63 -20.96
N ALA A 68 15.70 38.62 -21.24
CA ALA A 68 15.20 37.39 -21.83
C ALA A 68 14.15 36.82 -20.88
N ALA A 69 12.88 36.93 -21.25
CA ALA A 69 11.80 36.25 -20.56
C ALA A 69 12.09 34.76 -20.67
N VAL A 70 12.52 34.15 -19.56
CA VAL A 70 12.54 32.70 -19.43
C VAL A 70 11.07 32.28 -19.54
N GLY A 71 10.66 31.91 -20.75
CA GLY A 71 9.32 31.42 -21.00
C GLY A 71 9.08 30.27 -20.04
N ALA A 72 8.06 30.39 -19.19
CA ALA A 72 7.65 29.32 -18.31
C ALA A 72 7.07 28.20 -19.18
N SER A 73 7.95 27.33 -19.68
CA SER A 73 7.57 26.05 -20.26
C SER A 73 6.95 25.23 -19.12
N GLY A 74 5.63 25.30 -19.01
CA GLY A 74 4.87 24.57 -18.00
C GLY A 74 5.29 23.10 -18.01
N GLY A 75 5.50 22.55 -16.82
CA GLY A 75 5.83 21.13 -16.73
C GLY A 75 4.63 20.29 -17.17
N PRO A 76 4.84 19.02 -17.56
CA PRO A 76 3.72 18.12 -17.75
C PRO A 76 2.88 18.05 -16.46
N VAL A 77 1.57 18.00 -16.66
CA VAL A 77 0.57 17.94 -15.60
C VAL A 77 0.12 16.49 -15.45
N PHE A 78 0.05 15.99 -14.22
CA PHE A 78 -0.41 14.64 -13.91
C PHE A 78 -1.63 14.68 -13.00
N ASP A 79 -2.52 13.69 -13.13
CA ASP A 79 -3.48 13.41 -12.08
C ASP A 79 -2.79 12.54 -11.01
N LEU A 80 -2.85 12.97 -9.76
CA LEU A 80 -2.32 12.28 -8.59
C LEU A 80 -3.48 11.72 -7.77
N LEU A 81 -3.59 10.39 -7.76
CA LEU A 81 -4.55 9.68 -6.92
C LEU A 81 -3.89 9.40 -5.56
N VAL A 82 -4.63 9.67 -4.48
CA VAL A 82 -4.17 9.48 -3.10
C VAL A 82 -5.08 8.50 -2.36
N GLY A 83 -4.50 7.38 -1.93
CA GLY A 83 -5.13 6.40 -1.05
C GLY A 83 -4.99 6.80 0.42
N THR A 84 -5.96 6.41 1.25
CA THR A 84 -6.05 6.85 2.65
C THR A 84 -6.62 5.77 3.58
N TYR A 85 -6.46 5.96 4.90
CA TYR A 85 -7.35 5.34 5.89
C TYR A 85 -8.49 6.29 6.26
N THR A 86 -9.71 5.76 6.34
CA THR A 86 -10.93 6.54 6.66
C THR A 86 -11.37 6.43 8.13
N GLY A 87 -10.84 5.46 8.88
CA GLY A 87 -11.24 5.20 10.28
C GLY A 87 -11.07 6.38 11.25
N GLY A 88 -10.21 7.35 10.93
CA GLY A 88 -10.02 8.58 11.72
C GLY A 88 -11.02 9.71 11.43
N GLY A 89 -11.99 9.51 10.51
CA GLY A 89 -13.04 10.49 10.19
C GLY A 89 -12.60 11.74 9.40
N LYS A 90 -11.30 11.90 9.12
CA LYS A 90 -10.73 13.03 8.36
C LYS A 90 -10.57 12.76 6.86
N SER A 91 -10.86 11.54 6.42
CA SER A 91 -10.84 11.13 5.02
C SER A 91 -12.15 10.46 4.65
N GLU A 92 -12.64 10.72 3.43
CA GLU A 92 -13.80 10.05 2.85
C GLU A 92 -13.45 8.85 1.95
N GLY A 93 -12.19 8.71 1.54
CA GLY A 93 -11.74 7.63 0.65
C GLY A 93 -10.57 8.00 -0.24
N ILE A 94 -10.76 7.92 -1.56
CA ILE A 94 -9.73 8.22 -2.57
C ILE A 94 -9.87 9.70 -2.96
N TYR A 95 -8.75 10.42 -3.05
CA TYR A 95 -8.72 11.77 -3.59
C TYR A 95 -7.98 11.81 -4.93
N VAL A 96 -8.42 12.68 -5.84
CA VAL A 96 -7.72 12.95 -7.10
C VAL A 96 -7.36 14.42 -7.16
N TYR A 97 -6.07 14.69 -7.38
CA TYR A 97 -5.52 16.02 -7.56
C TYR A 97 -4.92 16.17 -8.94
N ARG A 98 -4.88 17.39 -9.48
CA ARG A 98 -4.08 17.75 -10.64
C ARG A 98 -2.79 18.41 -10.18
N PHE A 99 -1.65 17.88 -10.60
CA PHE A 99 -0.31 18.28 -10.18
C PHE A 99 0.50 18.80 -11.37
N ASP A 100 0.92 20.07 -11.33
CA ASP A 100 1.84 20.67 -12.31
C ASP A 100 3.29 20.45 -11.86
N THR A 101 4.08 19.73 -12.67
CA THR A 101 5.48 19.40 -12.33
C THR A 101 6.48 20.52 -12.59
N GLY A 102 6.06 21.61 -13.24
CA GLY A 102 6.89 22.79 -13.53
C GLY A 102 6.94 23.74 -12.35
N ASN A 103 5.79 24.04 -11.75
CA ASN A 103 5.68 24.95 -10.60
C ASN A 103 5.37 24.21 -9.27
N GLY A 104 4.97 22.94 -9.30
CA GLY A 104 4.56 22.14 -8.14
C GLY A 104 3.19 22.54 -7.57
N GLU A 105 2.31 23.16 -8.34
CA GLU A 105 0.94 23.45 -7.90
C GLU A 105 0.08 22.19 -7.88
N LEU A 106 -0.86 22.14 -6.94
CA LEU A 106 -1.70 20.99 -6.68
C LEU A 106 -3.13 21.46 -6.41
N SER A 107 -4.08 21.03 -7.25
CA SER A 107 -5.51 21.34 -7.08
C SER A 107 -6.33 20.05 -6.95
N ARG A 108 -7.25 19.96 -5.99
CA ARG A 108 -8.15 18.81 -5.87
C ARG A 108 -9.21 18.89 -6.96
N ILE A 109 -9.38 17.83 -7.76
CA ILE A 109 -10.35 17.77 -8.86
C ILE A 109 -11.48 16.78 -8.61
N ALA A 110 -11.26 15.71 -7.84
CA ALA A 110 -12.29 14.73 -7.50
C ALA A 110 -12.03 14.01 -6.16
N SER A 111 -12.99 13.18 -5.76
CA SER A 111 -12.82 12.11 -4.77
C SER A 111 -13.82 10.98 -5.03
N ALA A 112 -13.55 9.81 -4.47
CA ALA A 112 -14.53 8.72 -4.37
C ALA A 112 -14.63 8.23 -2.93
N GLN A 113 -15.86 8.14 -2.43
CA GLN A 113 -16.11 7.64 -1.07
C GLN A 113 -15.96 6.12 -1.04
N THR A 114 -15.06 5.63 -0.19
CA THR A 114 -14.80 4.20 0.02
C THR A 114 -13.98 3.99 1.28
N VAL A 115 -14.14 2.83 1.94
CA VAL A 115 -13.59 2.60 3.29
C VAL A 115 -12.16 2.05 3.19
N ASN A 116 -11.22 2.71 3.88
CA ASN A 116 -9.80 2.33 3.93
C ASN A 116 -9.16 1.93 2.57
N PRO A 117 -9.19 2.79 1.54
CA PRO A 117 -8.46 2.59 0.28
C PRO A 117 -6.96 2.85 0.47
N SER A 118 -6.31 1.99 1.26
CA SER A 118 -4.94 2.19 1.72
C SER A 118 -3.87 1.87 0.67
N TYR A 119 -4.24 1.17 -0.41
CA TYR A 119 -3.38 0.87 -1.55
C TYR A 119 -4.21 0.81 -2.84
N LEU A 120 -3.69 1.44 -3.89
CA LEU A 120 -4.34 1.59 -5.20
C LEU A 120 -3.52 0.90 -6.30
N VAL A 121 -4.18 0.46 -7.36
CA VAL A 121 -3.51 0.21 -8.64
C VAL A 121 -4.37 0.71 -9.80
N VAL A 122 -3.73 1.36 -10.76
CA VAL A 122 -4.37 1.90 -11.96
C VAL A 122 -4.20 0.88 -13.09
N SER A 123 -5.24 0.66 -13.89
CA SER A 123 -5.14 -0.22 -15.06
C SER A 123 -4.18 0.35 -16.11
N ARG A 124 -3.59 -0.54 -16.93
CA ARG A 124 -2.60 -0.14 -17.95
C ARG A 124 -3.16 0.81 -19.01
N ASP A 125 -4.43 0.66 -19.36
CA ASP A 125 -5.17 1.55 -20.26
C ASP A 125 -5.61 2.86 -19.56
N ARG A 126 -5.38 2.98 -18.25
CA ARG A 126 -5.69 4.12 -17.38
C ARG A 126 -7.18 4.47 -17.33
N ASN A 127 -8.05 3.50 -17.61
CA ASN A 127 -9.51 3.67 -17.57
C ASN A 127 -10.14 3.15 -16.26
N TYR A 128 -9.38 2.46 -15.42
CA TYR A 128 -9.84 1.85 -14.17
C TYR A 128 -8.86 2.03 -13.02
N VAL A 129 -9.40 2.08 -11.81
CA VAL A 129 -8.66 2.12 -10.55
C VAL A 129 -9.23 1.07 -9.63
N TYR A 130 -8.35 0.26 -9.06
CA TYR A 130 -8.68 -0.74 -8.06
C TYR A 130 -8.08 -0.31 -6.73
N ALA A 131 -8.85 -0.44 -5.66
CA ALA A 131 -8.43 -0.09 -4.32
C ALA A 131 -8.73 -1.25 -3.38
N VAL A 132 -7.80 -1.57 -2.47
CA VAL A 132 -8.13 -2.41 -1.32
C VAL A 132 -9.19 -1.73 -0.45
N ASN A 133 -9.87 -2.49 0.37
CA ASN A 133 -10.59 -2.00 1.53
C ASN A 133 -9.94 -2.67 2.75
N GLU A 134 -8.89 -2.05 3.30
CA GLU A 134 -8.07 -2.64 4.37
C GLU A 134 -8.88 -2.68 5.68
N LEU A 135 -9.57 -3.80 5.88
CA LEU A 135 -10.51 -4.08 6.96
C LEU A 135 -10.33 -5.53 7.46
N PRO A 136 -10.71 -5.83 8.71
CA PRO A 136 -10.66 -7.17 9.27
C PRO A 136 -11.55 -8.20 8.55
N GLY A 137 -11.44 -9.46 8.99
CA GLY A 137 -12.03 -10.63 8.33
C GLY A 137 -13.54 -10.86 8.44
N ASP A 138 -13.95 -12.01 7.92
CA ASP A 138 -15.34 -12.44 7.68
C ASP A 138 -16.28 -12.54 8.89
N ASN A 139 -15.80 -12.28 10.11
CA ASN A 139 -16.64 -12.33 11.31
C ASN A 139 -17.57 -11.11 11.47
N GLY A 140 -17.40 -10.07 10.65
CA GLY A 140 -18.27 -8.89 10.59
C GLY A 140 -19.34 -8.95 9.48
N PRO A 141 -20.28 -7.98 9.44
CA PRO A 141 -21.15 -7.74 8.29
C PRO A 141 -20.33 -7.53 7.01
N ALA A 142 -20.83 -7.92 5.84
CA ALA A 142 -20.09 -7.84 4.57
C ALA A 142 -19.54 -6.43 4.24
N THR A 143 -20.19 -5.38 4.71
CA THR A 143 -19.73 -3.99 4.58
C THR A 143 -18.43 -3.69 5.33
N GLN A 144 -18.15 -4.42 6.41
CA GLN A 144 -17.02 -4.26 7.33
C GLN A 144 -15.87 -5.25 7.10
N ARG A 145 -15.96 -6.10 6.08
CA ARG A 145 -14.93 -7.10 5.75
C ARG A 145 -13.85 -6.55 4.82
N GLY A 146 -12.67 -7.13 4.88
CA GLY A 146 -11.64 -6.99 3.84
C GLY A 146 -12.24 -7.14 2.43
N GLY A 147 -11.86 -6.25 1.52
CA GLY A 147 -12.41 -6.24 0.17
C GLY A 147 -11.51 -5.58 -0.86
N VAL A 148 -11.98 -5.59 -2.09
CA VAL A 148 -11.40 -4.82 -3.20
C VAL A 148 -12.53 -4.11 -3.95
N SER A 149 -12.39 -2.81 -4.14
CA SER A 149 -13.33 -1.96 -4.89
C SER A 149 -12.74 -1.60 -6.25
N ALA A 150 -13.55 -1.70 -7.30
CA ALA A 150 -13.23 -1.27 -8.67
C ALA A 150 -13.96 0.03 -9.02
N PHE A 151 -13.26 0.94 -9.69
CA PHE A 151 -13.77 2.22 -10.17
C PHE A 151 -13.39 2.41 -11.64
N ARG A 152 -14.28 2.99 -12.45
CA ARG A 152 -13.94 3.59 -13.74
C ARG A 152 -13.35 4.98 -13.48
N PHE A 153 -12.21 5.26 -14.08
CA PHE A 153 -11.51 6.53 -13.99
C PHE A 153 -11.69 7.32 -15.28
N ASP A 154 -12.34 8.49 -15.18
CA ASP A 154 -12.43 9.46 -16.26
C ASP A 154 -11.20 10.37 -16.24
N ARG A 155 -10.28 10.17 -17.19
CA ARG A 155 -9.02 10.93 -17.30
C ARG A 155 -9.20 12.40 -17.68
N ALA A 156 -10.33 12.80 -18.25
CA ALA A 156 -10.57 14.20 -18.57
C ALA A 156 -10.91 14.99 -17.30
N THR A 157 -11.81 14.45 -16.47
CA THR A 157 -12.37 15.12 -15.28
C THR A 157 -11.70 14.71 -13.97
N GLY A 158 -10.93 13.62 -13.96
CA GLY A 158 -10.39 12.98 -12.75
C GLY A 158 -11.42 12.17 -11.96
N GLN A 159 -12.66 12.01 -12.46
CA GLN A 159 -13.74 11.39 -11.69
C GLN A 159 -13.62 9.87 -11.58
N LEU A 160 -13.99 9.34 -10.40
CA LEU A 160 -13.96 7.93 -10.07
C LEU A 160 -15.39 7.40 -9.88
N SER A 161 -15.92 6.69 -10.87
CA SER A 161 -17.24 6.05 -10.81
C SER A 161 -17.12 4.63 -10.24
N PHE A 162 -17.74 4.34 -9.10
CA PHE A 162 -17.77 2.98 -8.54
C PHE A 162 -18.40 1.96 -9.51
N LEU A 163 -17.80 0.77 -9.62
CA LEU A 163 -18.25 -0.31 -10.50
C LEU A 163 -18.77 -1.51 -9.70
N ASN A 164 -17.94 -2.09 -8.84
CA ASN A 164 -18.33 -3.11 -7.87
C ASN A 164 -17.28 -3.24 -6.74
N ARG A 165 -17.63 -3.99 -5.69
CA ARG A 165 -16.72 -4.44 -4.62
C ARG A 165 -16.89 -5.94 -4.42
N VAL A 166 -15.78 -6.64 -4.19
CA VAL A 166 -15.73 -8.06 -3.84
C VAL A 166 -15.02 -8.25 -2.49
N SER A 167 -15.21 -9.41 -1.85
CA SER A 167 -14.37 -9.82 -0.71
C SER A 167 -12.91 -9.99 -1.16
N SER A 168 -11.94 -9.68 -0.30
CA SER A 168 -10.53 -9.97 -0.54
C SER A 168 -10.15 -11.43 -0.27
N ASP A 169 -11.11 -12.27 0.14
CA ASP A 169 -10.93 -13.69 0.48
C ASP A 169 -9.79 -13.90 1.49
N GLY A 170 -9.79 -13.05 2.52
CA GLY A 170 -8.75 -12.90 3.52
C GLY A 170 -8.79 -11.52 4.16
N ASN A 171 -8.05 -11.35 5.26
CA ASN A 171 -8.18 -10.20 6.14
C ASN A 171 -7.13 -9.13 5.83
N ASP A 172 -7.47 -7.87 6.11
CA ASP A 172 -6.56 -6.72 6.03
C ASP A 172 -5.79 -6.65 4.68
N PRO A 173 -6.50 -6.60 3.52
CA PRO A 173 -5.87 -6.48 2.21
C PRO A 173 -5.10 -5.15 2.13
N CYS A 174 -3.80 -5.21 1.85
CA CYS A 174 -2.88 -4.08 2.00
C CYS A 174 -2.03 -3.76 0.76
N TYR A 175 -2.17 -4.55 -0.31
CA TYR A 175 -1.44 -4.36 -1.57
C TYR A 175 -2.24 -4.93 -2.75
N LEU A 176 -2.02 -4.40 -3.96
CA LEU A 176 -2.61 -4.87 -5.21
C LEU A 176 -1.59 -5.00 -6.34
N ALA A 177 -1.75 -6.01 -7.19
CA ALA A 177 -1.02 -6.14 -8.45
C ALA A 177 -1.92 -6.64 -9.59
N ILE A 178 -1.75 -6.08 -10.79
CA ILE A 178 -2.40 -6.58 -12.01
C ILE A 178 -1.49 -7.58 -12.71
N SER A 179 -2.04 -8.69 -13.18
CA SER A 179 -1.30 -9.74 -13.88
C SER A 179 -0.63 -9.26 -15.17
N PRO A 180 0.48 -9.89 -15.60
CA PRO A 180 1.20 -9.53 -16.81
C PRO A 180 0.36 -9.51 -18.09
N ASP A 181 -0.72 -10.28 -18.15
CA ASP A 181 -1.66 -10.34 -19.28
C ASP A 181 -2.94 -9.48 -19.08
N GLY A 182 -3.06 -8.80 -17.93
CA GLY A 182 -4.21 -7.95 -17.60
C GLY A 182 -5.49 -8.69 -17.22
N LYS A 183 -5.50 -10.03 -17.16
CA LYS A 183 -6.72 -10.83 -16.88
C LYS A 183 -7.07 -11.00 -15.41
N TYR A 184 -6.15 -10.70 -14.50
CA TYR A 184 -6.34 -10.90 -13.06
C TYR A 184 -5.81 -9.71 -12.25
N LEU A 185 -6.51 -9.42 -11.16
CA LEU A 185 -6.02 -8.60 -10.06
C LEU A 185 -5.68 -9.52 -8.89
N LEU A 186 -4.60 -9.22 -8.16
CA LEU A 186 -4.16 -9.96 -6.99
C LEU A 186 -4.15 -9.04 -5.76
N THR A 187 -4.53 -9.58 -4.60
CA THR A 187 -4.34 -8.92 -3.30
C THR A 187 -3.13 -9.48 -2.55
N ALA A 188 -2.58 -8.70 -1.62
CA ALA A 188 -1.86 -9.24 -0.46
C ALA A 188 -2.72 -9.02 0.79
N ASN A 189 -3.11 -10.09 1.45
CA ASN A 189 -3.93 -10.08 2.66
C ASN A 189 -3.00 -10.21 3.88
N TYR A 190 -2.85 -9.13 4.65
CA TYR A 190 -1.90 -9.08 5.77
C TYR A 190 -2.35 -9.94 6.95
N SER A 191 -3.66 -9.95 7.24
CA SER A 191 -4.29 -10.57 8.42
C SER A 191 -3.58 -10.35 9.75
N VAL A 192 -3.99 -9.35 10.52
CA VAL A 192 -3.56 -9.19 11.93
C VAL A 192 -4.03 -10.38 12.79
N ALA A 193 -5.11 -11.05 12.41
CA ALA A 193 -5.58 -12.27 13.06
C ALA A 193 -4.78 -13.50 12.59
N SER A 194 -4.49 -14.42 13.52
CA SER A 194 -3.73 -15.65 13.25
C SER A 194 -4.49 -16.72 12.45
N ASN A 195 -5.80 -16.57 12.32
CA ASN A 195 -6.66 -17.40 11.48
C ASN A 195 -7.56 -16.46 10.64
N PRO A 196 -7.52 -16.52 9.29
CA PRO A 196 -6.80 -17.47 8.45
C PRO A 196 -5.31 -17.17 8.22
N GLY A 197 -4.76 -16.15 8.88
CA GLY A 197 -3.38 -15.71 8.66
C GLY A 197 -3.19 -15.06 7.28
N GLY A 198 -1.94 -14.80 6.91
CA GLY A 198 -1.58 -14.12 5.67
C GLY A 198 -1.88 -14.97 4.43
N SER A 199 -2.42 -14.32 3.39
CA SER A 199 -2.69 -14.96 2.10
C SER A 199 -2.53 -14.01 0.92
N PHE A 200 -2.55 -14.54 -0.30
CA PHE A 200 -2.90 -13.75 -1.49
C PHE A 200 -4.09 -14.38 -2.20
N ALA A 201 -4.96 -13.55 -2.78
CA ALA A 201 -6.12 -13.98 -3.55
C ALA A 201 -6.07 -13.45 -4.98
N VAL A 202 -6.75 -14.13 -5.91
CA VAL A 202 -6.69 -13.89 -7.37
C VAL A 202 -8.09 -13.68 -7.93
N PHE A 203 -8.34 -12.49 -8.48
CA PHE A 203 -9.66 -12.04 -8.95
C PHE A 203 -9.64 -11.88 -10.47
N PRO A 204 -10.56 -12.50 -11.23
CA PRO A 204 -10.71 -12.24 -12.65
C PRO A 204 -11.09 -10.77 -12.91
N LEU A 205 -10.43 -10.15 -13.89
CA LEU A 205 -10.76 -8.83 -14.40
C LEU A 205 -11.64 -8.96 -15.65
N ALA A 206 -12.86 -8.43 -15.57
CA ALA A 206 -13.75 -8.35 -16.72
C ALA A 206 -13.31 -7.21 -17.66
N ALA A 207 -13.64 -7.33 -18.95
CA ALA A 207 -13.29 -6.32 -19.97
C ALA A 207 -13.92 -4.93 -19.73
N ASN A 208 -14.95 -4.82 -18.88
CA ASN A 208 -15.55 -3.56 -18.45
C ASN A 208 -14.94 -3.02 -17.14
N GLY A 209 -13.86 -3.62 -16.64
CA GLY A 209 -13.16 -3.26 -15.40
C GLY A 209 -13.79 -3.76 -14.10
N GLN A 210 -14.85 -4.56 -14.16
CA GLN A 210 -15.42 -5.17 -12.94
C GLN A 210 -14.58 -6.36 -12.46
N LEU A 211 -14.59 -6.57 -11.13
CA LEU A 211 -13.94 -7.70 -10.48
C LEU A 211 -14.89 -8.91 -10.37
N GLY A 212 -14.41 -10.10 -10.74
CA GLY A 212 -15.02 -11.36 -10.34
C GLY A 212 -14.73 -11.72 -8.87
N THR A 213 -15.39 -12.75 -8.35
CA THR A 213 -14.99 -13.38 -7.07
C THR A 213 -13.61 -14.02 -7.17
N SER A 214 -12.93 -14.25 -6.03
CA SER A 214 -11.66 -14.98 -6.04
C SER A 214 -11.81 -16.34 -6.73
N VAL A 215 -10.85 -16.69 -7.59
CA VAL A 215 -10.73 -18.02 -8.23
C VAL A 215 -9.59 -18.85 -7.66
N LEU A 216 -8.75 -18.24 -6.82
CA LEU A 216 -7.67 -18.90 -6.09
C LEU A 216 -7.26 -18.03 -4.92
N THR A 217 -7.15 -18.64 -3.74
CA THR A 217 -6.54 -18.03 -2.55
C THR A 217 -5.47 -18.96 -2.02
N VAL A 218 -4.29 -18.40 -1.74
CA VAL A 218 -3.10 -19.13 -1.29
C VAL A 218 -2.73 -18.61 0.09
N HIS A 219 -2.96 -19.43 1.10
CA HIS A 219 -2.55 -19.15 2.48
C HIS A 219 -1.07 -19.51 2.68
N HIS A 220 -0.40 -18.71 3.50
CA HIS A 220 0.94 -19.03 4.01
C HIS A 220 0.83 -19.49 5.46
N GLU A 221 1.76 -20.33 5.89
CA GLU A 221 1.78 -20.92 7.24
C GLU A 221 3.13 -20.71 7.93
N GLY A 222 3.09 -20.71 9.27
CA GLY A 222 4.25 -20.56 10.14
C GLY A 222 4.31 -19.17 10.79
N GLY A 223 5.48 -18.86 11.36
CA GLY A 223 5.79 -17.59 12.02
C GLY A 223 7.30 -17.38 12.10
N GLY A 224 7.71 -16.35 12.85
CA GLY A 224 9.09 -15.90 13.04
C GLY A 224 9.38 -15.49 14.49
N PRO A 225 10.59 -14.98 14.78
CA PRO A 225 11.04 -14.73 16.14
C PRO A 225 10.39 -13.51 16.83
N VAL A 226 9.86 -12.52 16.08
CA VAL A 226 9.37 -11.26 16.66
C VAL A 226 7.92 -11.40 17.16
N LYS A 227 7.77 -11.63 18.46
CA LYS A 227 6.47 -11.73 19.14
C LYS A 227 5.58 -10.51 18.94
N GLY A 228 4.29 -10.75 18.74
CA GLY A 228 3.26 -9.76 18.38
C GLY A 228 3.31 -9.29 16.92
N ARG A 229 4.34 -9.66 16.14
CA ARG A 229 4.51 -9.26 14.72
C ARG A 229 4.72 -10.42 13.76
N GLN A 230 5.07 -11.60 14.27
CA GLN A 230 5.42 -12.80 13.50
C GLN A 230 4.88 -14.08 14.16
N ASP A 231 3.80 -13.99 14.95
CA ASP A 231 3.16 -15.18 15.54
C ASP A 231 2.33 -15.98 14.50
N ASN A 232 2.10 -15.41 13.32
CA ASN A 232 1.55 -16.05 12.13
C ASN A 232 2.12 -15.41 10.85
N SER A 233 1.74 -15.94 9.69
CA SER A 233 2.01 -15.38 8.36
C SER A 233 1.33 -14.03 8.12
N HIS A 234 1.99 -13.16 7.37
CA HIS A 234 1.49 -11.82 7.01
C HIS A 234 1.98 -11.42 5.61
N VAL A 235 1.20 -11.71 4.56
CA VAL A 235 1.57 -11.35 3.18
C VAL A 235 1.35 -9.86 2.98
N HIS A 236 2.45 -9.11 2.80
CA HIS A 236 2.41 -7.65 2.74
C HIS A 236 2.48 -7.10 1.30
N SER A 237 3.09 -7.82 0.34
CA SER A 237 2.93 -7.46 -1.09
C SER A 237 3.01 -8.66 -2.01
N THR A 238 2.51 -8.46 -3.23
CA THR A 238 2.50 -9.43 -4.33
C THR A 238 3.01 -8.73 -5.59
N VAL A 239 4.11 -9.21 -6.16
CA VAL A 239 4.87 -8.48 -7.20
C VAL A 239 5.28 -9.44 -8.31
N PHE A 240 4.84 -9.16 -9.54
CA PHE A 240 5.24 -9.97 -10.69
C PHE A 240 6.70 -9.69 -11.10
N SER A 241 7.38 -10.72 -11.58
CA SER A 241 8.67 -10.57 -12.24
C SER A 241 8.54 -9.76 -13.54
N PRO A 242 9.57 -9.00 -13.97
CA PRO A 242 9.51 -8.21 -15.19
C PRO A 242 9.30 -9.03 -16.48
N ASP A 243 9.69 -10.30 -16.49
CA ASP A 243 9.42 -11.23 -17.59
C ASP A 243 7.99 -11.80 -17.59
N GLY A 244 7.17 -11.45 -16.59
CA GLY A 244 5.78 -11.87 -16.44
C GLY A 244 5.55 -13.34 -16.09
N LYS A 245 6.60 -14.13 -15.81
CA LYS A 245 6.49 -15.59 -15.60
C LYS A 245 6.34 -15.99 -14.14
N TYR A 246 6.61 -15.09 -13.20
CA TYR A 246 6.64 -15.39 -11.77
C TYR A 246 5.94 -14.32 -10.95
N LEU A 247 5.42 -14.73 -9.80
CA LEU A 247 4.90 -13.87 -8.74
C LEU A 247 5.75 -14.07 -7.49
N PHE A 248 6.19 -12.97 -6.91
CA PHE A 248 6.83 -12.94 -5.61
C PHE A 248 5.87 -12.42 -4.55
N ALA A 249 5.71 -13.15 -3.45
CA ALA A 249 4.88 -12.75 -2.32
C ALA A 249 5.76 -12.54 -1.08
N GLN A 250 5.79 -11.31 -0.56
CA GLN A 250 6.60 -10.93 0.60
C GLN A 250 5.79 -11.20 1.86
N ASP A 251 6.27 -12.11 2.70
CA ASP A 251 5.60 -12.47 3.95
C ASP A 251 6.41 -12.01 5.17
N LEU A 252 5.91 -10.94 5.80
CA LEU A 252 6.50 -10.34 6.99
C LEU A 252 6.52 -11.31 8.18
N GLY A 253 5.49 -12.15 8.28
CA GLY A 253 5.27 -13.07 9.39
C GLY A 253 6.27 -14.22 9.46
N VAL A 254 6.81 -14.66 8.33
CA VAL A 254 7.64 -15.89 8.25
C VAL A 254 9.04 -15.71 7.66
N ASP A 255 9.49 -14.46 7.48
CA ASP A 255 10.82 -14.08 6.95
C ASP A 255 11.15 -14.70 5.57
N LYS A 256 10.17 -14.73 4.67
CA LYS A 256 10.32 -15.31 3.31
C LYS A 256 9.76 -14.40 2.23
N VAL A 257 10.40 -14.46 1.07
CA VAL A 257 9.85 -13.99 -0.21
C VAL A 257 9.49 -15.24 -1.02
N PHE A 258 8.22 -15.65 -1.00
CA PHE A 258 7.74 -16.80 -1.76
C PHE A 258 7.75 -16.52 -3.26
N ALA A 259 7.96 -17.57 -4.05
CA ALA A 259 8.14 -17.49 -5.50
C ALA A 259 7.27 -18.54 -6.22
N TYR A 260 6.28 -18.07 -6.97
CA TYR A 260 5.32 -18.87 -7.73
C TYR A 260 5.53 -18.68 -9.22
N ARG A 261 5.48 -19.77 -10.01
CA ARG A 261 5.32 -19.70 -11.46
C ARG A 261 3.88 -19.31 -11.77
N TYR A 262 3.71 -18.25 -12.54
CA TYR A 262 2.43 -17.83 -13.10
C TYR A 262 2.16 -18.55 -14.43
N THR A 263 0.97 -19.13 -14.59
CA THR A 263 0.54 -19.81 -15.81
C THR A 263 -0.88 -19.34 -16.19
N PRO A 264 -1.03 -18.30 -17.02
CA PRO A 264 -2.34 -17.72 -17.34
C PRO A 264 -3.26 -18.64 -18.17
N ASP A 265 -2.69 -19.63 -18.85
CA ASP A 265 -3.42 -20.64 -19.59
C ASP A 265 -3.51 -21.92 -18.75
N PRO A 266 -4.71 -22.30 -18.25
CA PRO A 266 -4.87 -23.47 -17.40
C PRO A 266 -4.57 -24.79 -18.13
N SER A 267 -4.56 -24.82 -19.47
CA SER A 267 -4.16 -26.03 -20.23
C SER A 267 -2.66 -26.33 -20.12
N GLN A 268 -1.84 -25.32 -19.81
CA GLN A 268 -0.38 -25.43 -19.74
C GLN A 268 0.14 -25.90 -18.37
N SER A 269 -0.72 -26.01 -17.35
CA SER A 269 -0.30 -26.37 -15.98
C SER A 269 -1.34 -27.20 -15.23
N LYS A 270 -0.95 -28.43 -14.86
CA LYS A 270 -1.68 -29.27 -13.88
C LYS A 270 -1.74 -28.66 -12.47
N ARG A 271 -1.02 -27.56 -12.21
CA ARG A 271 -1.03 -26.83 -10.92
C ARG A 271 -1.94 -25.59 -10.95
N GLY A 272 -2.63 -25.31 -12.06
CA GLY A 272 -3.45 -24.12 -12.22
C GLY A 272 -2.62 -22.84 -12.38
N LEU A 273 -3.24 -21.69 -12.07
CA LEU A 273 -2.71 -20.35 -12.33
C LEU A 273 -1.38 -20.06 -11.63
N PHE A 274 -1.17 -20.59 -10.42
CA PHE A 274 0.05 -20.39 -9.65
C PHE A 274 0.54 -21.71 -9.05
N GLY A 275 1.79 -22.06 -9.31
CA GLY A 275 2.45 -23.22 -8.72
C GLY A 275 3.83 -22.87 -8.15
N PRO A 276 4.34 -23.59 -7.13
CA PRO A 276 5.64 -23.27 -6.55
C PRO A 276 6.78 -23.48 -7.57
N THR A 277 7.74 -22.57 -7.55
CA THR A 277 9.05 -22.72 -8.23
C THR A 277 9.91 -23.80 -7.57
N GLU A 278 11.04 -24.16 -8.19
CA GLU A 278 12.03 -25.06 -7.57
C GLU A 278 12.66 -24.43 -6.30
N ALA A 279 12.96 -23.13 -6.35
CA ALA A 279 13.48 -22.38 -5.21
C ALA A 279 12.44 -22.23 -4.08
N ARG A 280 11.14 -22.18 -4.44
CA ARG A 280 9.96 -21.97 -3.57
C ARG A 280 9.89 -20.62 -2.88
N TYR A 281 10.99 -20.18 -2.27
CA TYR A 281 11.13 -18.87 -1.64
C TYR A 281 12.61 -18.47 -1.53
N ALA A 282 12.89 -17.17 -1.45
CA ALA A 282 14.14 -16.67 -0.90
C ALA A 282 13.95 -16.38 0.59
N PRO A 283 14.76 -16.95 1.50
CA PRO A 283 14.74 -16.59 2.91
C PRO A 283 15.41 -15.22 3.12
N VAL A 284 14.95 -14.48 4.13
CA VAL A 284 15.69 -13.33 4.67
C VAL A 284 16.14 -13.62 6.11
N ALA A 285 16.96 -12.75 6.70
CA ALA A 285 17.43 -12.96 8.07
C ALA A 285 16.23 -13.01 9.06
N PRO A 286 16.20 -13.93 10.04
CA PRO A 286 15.09 -14.02 10.99
C PRO A 286 14.83 -12.70 11.75
N GLY A 287 13.56 -12.32 11.86
CA GLY A 287 13.13 -11.06 12.45
C GLY A 287 13.30 -9.83 11.55
N SER A 288 13.42 -10.02 10.23
CA SER A 288 13.50 -8.91 9.27
C SER A 288 12.10 -8.41 8.87
N GLY A 289 11.17 -9.33 8.61
CA GLY A 289 9.83 -9.02 8.13
C GLY A 289 9.83 -8.37 6.74
N PRO A 290 10.01 -9.13 5.65
CA PRO A 290 10.04 -8.58 4.29
C PRO A 290 8.70 -7.92 3.93
N ARG A 291 8.76 -6.70 3.37
CA ARG A 291 7.60 -5.81 3.19
C ARG A 291 7.26 -5.57 1.72
N HIS A 292 7.89 -4.59 1.05
CA HIS A 292 7.64 -4.27 -0.36
C HIS A 292 8.85 -4.65 -1.21
N LEU A 293 8.62 -5.27 -2.37
CA LEU A 293 9.65 -5.62 -3.38
C LEU A 293 9.46 -4.77 -4.64
N ILE A 294 10.56 -4.29 -5.24
CA ILE A 294 10.58 -3.71 -6.59
C ILE A 294 11.69 -4.35 -7.42
N PHE A 295 11.57 -4.29 -8.75
CA PHE A 295 12.62 -4.69 -9.69
C PHE A 295 13.25 -3.45 -10.34
N ASP A 296 14.49 -3.60 -10.82
CA ASP A 296 15.07 -2.62 -11.75
C ASP A 296 14.49 -2.76 -13.17
N GLU A 297 14.68 -1.75 -14.01
CA GLU A 297 14.22 -1.75 -15.40
C GLU A 297 14.83 -2.91 -16.21
N SER A 298 16.10 -3.28 -15.94
CA SER A 298 16.71 -4.42 -16.63
C SER A 298 16.16 -5.79 -16.18
N GLY A 299 15.35 -5.81 -15.11
CA GLY A 299 14.77 -6.99 -14.50
C GLY A 299 15.79 -8.02 -14.01
N ARG A 300 17.01 -7.60 -13.68
CA ARG A 300 18.11 -8.45 -13.16
C ARG A 300 18.39 -8.19 -11.69
N ARG A 301 17.79 -7.15 -11.11
CA ARG A 301 17.89 -6.75 -9.71
C ARG A 301 16.52 -6.64 -9.10
N ALA A 302 16.42 -7.01 -7.84
CA ALA A 302 15.27 -6.69 -7.01
C ALA A 302 15.72 -6.06 -5.69
N TYR A 303 14.90 -5.14 -5.18
CA TYR A 303 15.15 -4.40 -3.95
C TYR A 303 13.96 -4.58 -3.02
N LEU A 304 14.23 -4.89 -1.75
CA LEU A 304 13.22 -5.27 -0.76
C LEU A 304 13.40 -4.47 0.53
N THR A 305 12.36 -3.78 0.98
CA THR A 305 12.31 -3.30 2.37
C THR A 305 12.03 -4.44 3.33
N THR A 306 12.69 -4.40 4.48
CA THR A 306 12.36 -5.22 5.64
C THR A 306 11.84 -4.30 6.75
N GLU A 307 10.63 -4.59 7.25
CA GLU A 307 9.94 -3.70 8.18
C GLU A 307 10.58 -3.72 9.57
N LEU A 308 10.76 -4.91 10.13
CA LEU A 308 11.01 -5.11 11.56
C LEU A 308 12.44 -4.75 11.98
N ASN A 309 13.39 -4.78 11.04
CA ASN A 309 14.78 -4.34 11.24
C ASN A 309 15.21 -3.18 10.33
N ALA A 310 14.26 -2.51 9.64
CA ALA A 310 14.46 -1.33 8.80
C ALA A 310 15.74 -1.39 7.94
N SER A 311 15.77 -2.34 7.01
CA SER A 311 16.86 -2.51 6.04
C SER A 311 16.32 -2.57 4.61
N VAL A 312 17.22 -2.37 3.64
CA VAL A 312 16.99 -2.68 2.23
C VAL A 312 17.89 -3.86 1.85
N LEU A 313 17.31 -4.88 1.25
CA LEU A 313 18.01 -6.05 0.72
C LEU A 313 18.06 -5.96 -0.81
N VAL A 314 19.23 -6.23 -1.39
CA VAL A 314 19.44 -6.28 -2.84
C VAL A 314 19.59 -7.73 -3.28
N PHE A 315 18.94 -8.11 -4.37
CA PHE A 315 18.97 -9.46 -4.93
C PHE A 315 19.39 -9.45 -6.40
N ASP A 316 20.20 -10.44 -6.79
CA ASP A 316 20.20 -10.95 -8.16
C ASP A 316 18.88 -11.66 -8.44
N TYR A 317 18.23 -11.36 -9.57
CA TYR A 317 17.10 -12.14 -10.09
C TYR A 317 17.51 -12.96 -11.32
N ARG A 318 17.11 -14.23 -11.34
CA ARG A 318 17.19 -15.09 -12.53
C ARG A 318 16.10 -16.17 -12.47
N ASP A 319 15.21 -16.19 -13.46
CA ASP A 319 14.23 -17.25 -13.73
C ASP A 319 13.46 -17.72 -12.48
N GLY A 320 12.78 -16.80 -11.81
CA GLY A 320 12.00 -17.09 -10.59
C GLY A 320 12.81 -17.27 -9.31
N LYS A 321 14.15 -17.22 -9.36
CA LYS A 321 15.03 -17.24 -8.18
C LYS A 321 15.56 -15.84 -7.85
N LEU A 322 15.44 -15.46 -6.57
CA LEU A 322 16.13 -14.32 -5.97
C LEU A 322 17.33 -14.81 -5.16
N THR A 323 18.50 -14.19 -5.32
CA THR A 323 19.72 -14.49 -4.55
C THR A 323 20.24 -13.20 -3.94
N GLN A 324 20.28 -13.11 -2.60
CA GLN A 324 20.66 -11.88 -1.91
C GLN A 324 22.15 -11.57 -2.13
N VAL A 325 22.47 -10.35 -2.53
CA VAL A 325 23.84 -9.86 -2.77
C VAL A 325 24.26 -8.71 -1.85
N GLN A 326 23.30 -8.02 -1.23
CA GLN A 326 23.59 -6.94 -0.27
C GLN A 326 22.49 -6.81 0.80
N THR A 327 22.89 -6.35 1.99
CA THR A 327 22.00 -5.80 3.02
C THR A 327 22.50 -4.41 3.38
N VAL A 328 21.61 -3.42 3.44
CA VAL A 328 21.92 -2.05 3.85
C VAL A 328 20.93 -1.61 4.92
N SER A 329 21.41 -1.24 6.10
CA SER A 329 20.55 -0.71 7.16
C SER A 329 20.11 0.72 6.83
N MET A 330 18.83 1.00 7.01
CA MET A 330 18.28 2.37 6.93
C MET A 330 18.57 3.16 8.21
N ILE A 331 18.77 2.47 9.34
CA ILE A 331 18.91 3.04 10.68
C ILE A 331 20.18 3.93 10.76
N ALA A 332 20.05 5.13 11.33
CA ALA A 332 21.19 6.00 11.59
C ALA A 332 22.08 5.46 12.73
N PRO A 333 23.42 5.60 12.65
CA PRO A 333 24.32 5.16 13.71
C PRO A 333 23.94 5.71 15.09
N GLY A 334 23.80 4.83 16.09
CA GLY A 334 23.43 5.21 17.46
C GLY A 334 21.93 5.50 17.69
N PHE A 335 21.08 5.43 16.66
CA PHE A 335 19.63 5.55 16.82
C PHE A 335 19.06 4.37 17.64
N ARG A 336 18.17 4.68 18.58
CA ARG A 336 17.56 3.70 19.52
C ARG A 336 16.03 3.80 19.61
N GLY A 337 15.40 4.64 18.78
CA GLY A 337 13.95 4.76 18.72
C GLY A 337 13.31 3.58 17.98
N LYS A 338 11.98 3.58 17.94
CA LYS A 338 11.19 2.67 17.10
C LYS A 338 11.52 2.91 15.63
N ILE A 339 11.49 1.83 14.88
CA ILE A 339 11.73 1.79 13.44
C ILE A 339 10.57 1.09 12.73
N GLY A 340 10.50 1.21 11.41
CA GLY A 340 9.55 0.43 10.62
C GLY A 340 9.77 0.67 9.13
N GLY A 341 10.60 -0.17 8.51
CA GLY A 341 10.86 -0.09 7.06
C GLY A 341 9.55 -0.13 6.28
N GLY A 342 9.34 0.83 5.39
CA GLY A 342 8.06 1.09 4.74
C GLY A 342 8.12 0.85 3.24
N ALA A 343 7.88 1.91 2.49
CA ALA A 343 7.85 1.92 1.04
C ALA A 343 9.25 1.89 0.42
N ILE A 344 9.33 1.55 -0.86
CA ILE A 344 10.58 1.53 -1.63
C ILE A 344 10.29 1.80 -3.11
N HIS A 345 11.00 2.77 -3.71
CA HIS A 345 10.89 3.12 -5.14
C HIS A 345 12.25 3.52 -5.70
N LEU A 346 12.48 3.21 -6.97
CA LEU A 346 13.56 3.76 -7.78
C LEU A 346 13.14 5.11 -8.36
N SER A 347 14.10 5.98 -8.65
CA SER A 347 13.90 7.09 -9.58
C SER A 347 13.63 6.56 -11.00
N PRO A 348 12.93 7.32 -11.88
CA PRO A 348 12.62 6.88 -13.25
C PRO A 348 13.84 6.53 -14.12
N ASP A 349 15.03 7.02 -13.76
CA ASP A 349 16.30 6.73 -14.42
C ASP A 349 17.11 5.59 -13.76
N GLY A 350 16.55 4.94 -12.73
CA GLY A 350 17.17 3.84 -11.98
C GLY A 350 18.40 4.22 -11.15
N ARG A 351 18.88 5.47 -11.18
CA ARG A 351 20.14 5.89 -10.52
C ARG A 351 20.04 6.01 -9.01
N PHE A 352 18.84 6.21 -8.48
CA PHE A 352 18.60 6.40 -7.06
C PHE A 352 17.45 5.53 -6.57
N LEU A 353 17.58 5.04 -5.34
CA LEU A 353 16.56 4.30 -4.62
C LEU A 353 16.21 5.04 -3.33
N TYR A 354 14.93 5.13 -3.03
CA TYR A 354 14.41 5.77 -1.83
C TYR A 354 13.60 4.74 -1.05
N ALA A 355 13.66 4.80 0.28
CA ALA A 355 12.82 3.96 1.14
C ALA A 355 12.39 4.73 2.38
N THR A 356 11.19 4.47 2.90
CA THR A 356 10.73 5.12 4.15
C THR A 356 11.07 4.29 5.38
N ASN A 357 11.34 4.98 6.49
CA ASN A 357 11.51 4.39 7.81
C ASN A 357 10.59 5.09 8.82
N ARG A 358 9.64 4.34 9.36
CA ARG A 358 8.58 4.79 10.28
C ARG A 358 9.04 4.68 11.75
N GLY A 359 8.11 4.83 12.68
CA GLY A 359 8.39 4.79 14.12
C GLY A 359 8.83 6.16 14.62
N ASP A 360 9.93 6.23 15.35
CA ASP A 360 10.48 7.50 15.84
C ASP A 360 11.42 8.15 14.81
N ALA A 361 11.83 7.41 13.76
CA ALA A 361 12.75 7.88 12.72
C ALA A 361 12.11 8.88 11.73
N ASN A 362 10.93 8.52 11.20
CA ASN A 362 10.11 9.34 10.29
C ASN A 362 10.90 10.01 9.16
N GLU A 363 11.56 9.17 8.36
CA GLU A 363 12.52 9.60 7.34
C GLU A 363 12.29 8.90 5.98
N ILE A 364 12.72 9.58 4.91
CA ILE A 364 13.10 8.96 3.65
C ILE A 364 14.61 8.79 3.66
N VAL A 365 15.07 7.56 3.39
CA VAL A 365 16.49 7.25 3.20
C VAL A 365 16.76 7.12 1.72
N ALA A 366 17.65 7.96 1.20
CA ALA A 366 18.06 7.98 -0.20
C ALA A 366 19.39 7.24 -0.40
N PHE A 367 19.44 6.42 -1.44
CA PHE A 367 20.60 5.64 -1.86
C PHE A 367 20.88 5.91 -3.34
N SER A 368 22.16 5.92 -3.69
CA SER A 368 22.64 5.81 -5.07
C SER A 368 22.76 4.34 -5.45
N VAL A 369 22.44 4.01 -6.69
CA VAL A 369 22.48 2.66 -7.25
C VAL A 369 23.72 2.55 -8.14
N ASP A 370 24.60 1.59 -7.86
CA ASP A 370 25.73 1.27 -8.74
C ASP A 370 25.21 0.64 -10.05
N PRO A 371 25.47 1.24 -11.23
CA PRO A 371 24.90 0.79 -12.50
C PRO A 371 25.47 -0.54 -13.02
N LYS A 372 26.56 -1.07 -12.42
CA LYS A 372 27.20 -2.33 -12.82
C LYS A 372 26.66 -3.52 -12.04
N ASN A 373 26.43 -3.35 -10.74
CA ASN A 373 26.07 -4.44 -9.83
C ASN A 373 24.76 -4.23 -9.06
N GLY A 374 24.12 -3.05 -9.16
CA GLY A 374 22.87 -2.71 -8.45
C GLY A 374 23.04 -2.47 -6.95
N HIS A 375 24.27 -2.39 -6.43
CA HIS A 375 24.47 -2.17 -5.00
C HIS A 375 24.11 -0.74 -4.59
N LEU A 376 23.56 -0.62 -3.40
CA LEU A 376 23.12 0.63 -2.82
C LEU A 376 24.24 1.25 -1.96
N LYS A 377 24.46 2.55 -2.15
CA LYS A 377 25.29 3.39 -1.28
C LYS A 377 24.44 4.55 -0.77
N LEU A 378 24.38 4.70 0.56
CA LEU A 378 23.67 5.80 1.23
C LEU A 378 24.12 7.15 0.66
N VAL A 379 23.13 7.97 0.27
CA VAL A 379 23.31 9.39 -0.05
C VAL A 379 23.00 10.20 1.21
N LYS A 380 21.74 10.17 1.67
CA LYS A 380 21.27 11.06 2.74
C LYS A 380 19.96 10.55 3.37
N ARG A 381 19.64 11.05 4.56
CA ARG A 381 18.37 10.84 5.27
C ARG A 381 17.63 12.17 5.34
N TYR A 382 16.32 12.14 5.08
CA TYR A 382 15.47 13.33 5.05
C TYR A 382 14.27 13.14 5.99
N PRO A 383 14.01 14.05 6.93
CA PRO A 383 12.81 13.99 7.75
C PRO A 383 11.56 14.19 6.87
N THR A 384 10.53 13.38 7.05
CA THR A 384 9.29 13.49 6.25
C THR A 384 8.34 14.58 6.75
N LEU A 385 8.76 15.35 7.76
CA LEU A 385 8.03 16.48 8.36
C LEU A 385 6.63 16.11 8.93
N GLY A 386 6.46 14.84 9.28
CA GLY A 386 5.28 14.27 9.95
C GLY A 386 5.62 12.90 10.56
N LYS A 387 4.60 12.09 10.83
CA LYS A 387 4.72 10.77 11.46
C LYS A 387 4.16 9.64 10.60
N THR A 388 4.82 8.49 10.68
CA THR A 388 4.46 7.25 9.98
C THR A 388 4.37 7.48 8.46
N PRO A 389 5.52 7.77 7.80
CA PRO A 389 5.60 7.84 6.34
C PRO A 389 5.39 6.46 5.72
N ARG A 390 4.12 6.12 5.44
CA ARG A 390 3.73 4.76 5.01
C ARG A 390 4.04 4.51 3.54
N GLU A 391 3.88 5.53 2.70
CA GLU A 391 4.08 5.43 1.27
C GLU A 391 4.52 6.77 0.67
N PHE A 392 5.19 6.71 -0.48
CA PHE A 392 5.64 7.87 -1.24
C PHE A 392 5.60 7.57 -2.74
N ALA A 393 5.61 8.59 -3.59
CA ALA A 393 5.77 8.42 -5.02
C ALA A 393 6.75 9.45 -5.58
N ILE A 394 7.46 9.05 -6.63
CA ILE A 394 8.23 9.94 -7.49
C ILE A 394 7.38 10.25 -8.71
N ASP A 395 7.35 11.51 -9.13
CA ASP A 395 6.61 11.90 -10.34
C ASP A 395 7.29 11.35 -11.61
N PRO A 396 6.57 11.15 -12.73
CA PRO A 396 7.15 10.57 -13.94
C PRO A 396 8.27 11.39 -14.60
N THR A 397 8.36 12.71 -14.34
CA THR A 397 9.52 13.52 -14.81
C THR A 397 10.76 13.35 -13.96
N GLY A 398 10.61 12.74 -12.78
CA GLY A 398 11.70 12.55 -11.84
C GLY A 398 12.21 13.85 -11.22
N ARG A 399 11.37 14.87 -11.00
CA ARG A 399 11.75 16.14 -10.34
C ARG A 399 11.04 16.40 -9.01
N TRP A 400 10.08 15.55 -8.65
CA TRP A 400 9.31 15.64 -7.41
C TRP A 400 9.22 14.29 -6.71
N LEU A 401 9.15 14.34 -5.38
CA LEU A 401 8.84 13.20 -4.52
C LEU A 401 7.77 13.64 -3.52
N VAL A 402 6.62 12.96 -3.52
CA VAL A 402 5.54 13.15 -2.54
C VAL A 402 5.56 12.03 -1.50
N VAL A 403 5.51 12.34 -0.21
CA VAL A 403 5.43 11.36 0.89
C VAL A 403 4.25 11.65 1.81
N GLY A 404 3.51 10.60 2.19
CA GLY A 404 2.33 10.68 3.05
C GLY A 404 2.61 10.24 4.48
N ASN A 405 2.37 11.14 5.43
CA ASN A 405 2.53 10.92 6.86
C ASN A 405 1.17 10.53 7.48
N GLN A 406 0.94 9.22 7.62
CA GLN A 406 -0.32 8.63 8.06
C GLN A 406 -0.84 9.24 9.36
N GLU A 407 0.01 9.34 10.39
CA GLU A 407 -0.39 9.79 11.74
C GLU A 407 -0.33 11.31 11.92
N SER A 408 -0.11 12.07 10.85
CA SER A 408 0.02 13.53 10.89
C SER A 408 -0.86 14.25 9.86
N ASP A 409 -1.80 13.53 9.24
CA ASP A 409 -2.78 14.05 8.28
C ASP A 409 -2.17 15.04 7.26
N SER A 410 -1.02 14.65 6.70
CA SER A 410 -0.28 15.51 5.77
C SER A 410 0.57 14.72 4.80
N ALA A 411 0.75 15.30 3.61
CA ALA A 411 1.76 14.88 2.65
C ALA A 411 2.70 16.05 2.34
N TYR A 412 3.95 15.75 1.99
CA TYR A 412 4.94 16.75 1.60
C TYR A 412 5.54 16.42 0.23
N PHE A 413 5.62 17.44 -0.62
CA PHE A 413 6.16 17.39 -1.97
C PHE A 413 7.54 18.06 -1.98
N PHE A 414 8.58 17.24 -2.03
CA PHE A 414 9.96 17.67 -2.15
C PHE A 414 10.32 17.82 -3.63
N ARG A 415 11.00 18.91 -3.99
CA ARG A 415 11.75 18.92 -5.26
C ARG A 415 12.91 17.95 -5.11
N ARG A 416 13.11 17.10 -6.11
CA ARG A 416 14.22 16.16 -6.20
C ARG A 416 15.16 16.60 -7.31
N ASP A 417 16.43 16.73 -6.98
CA ASP A 417 17.48 16.87 -7.99
C ASP A 417 17.69 15.49 -8.67
N PRO A 418 17.48 15.35 -10.00
CA PRO A 418 17.75 14.10 -10.70
C PRO A 418 19.22 13.72 -10.67
N GLU A 419 20.17 14.66 -10.59
CA GLU A 419 21.60 14.40 -10.73
C GLU A 419 22.23 13.88 -9.43
N SER A 420 21.97 14.53 -8.30
CA SER A 420 22.48 14.10 -6.98
C SER A 420 21.53 13.16 -6.22
N GLY A 421 20.27 13.08 -6.62
CA GLY A 421 19.22 12.40 -5.87
C GLY A 421 18.82 13.11 -4.57
N GLU A 422 19.25 14.36 -4.36
CA GLU A 422 18.90 15.10 -3.15
C GLU A 422 17.46 15.65 -3.16
N LEU A 423 16.89 15.82 -1.96
CA LEU A 423 15.58 16.43 -1.74
C LEU A 423 15.77 17.85 -1.17
N ALA A 424 15.12 18.84 -1.80
CA ALA A 424 15.20 20.24 -1.40
C ALA A 424 14.57 20.48 -0.02
N SER A 425 15.12 21.44 0.74
CA SER A 425 14.70 21.75 2.11
C SER A 425 13.42 22.57 2.23
N ASP A 426 12.77 22.92 1.11
CA ASP A 426 11.56 23.74 1.05
C ASP A 426 10.33 23.00 0.45
N PRO A 427 9.94 21.83 0.99
CA PRO A 427 8.84 21.05 0.43
C PRO A 427 7.48 21.75 0.60
N LYS A 428 6.60 21.57 -0.39
CA LYS A 428 5.21 22.02 -0.29
C LYS A 428 4.39 21.05 0.54
N ARG A 429 3.53 21.57 1.43
CA ARG A 429 2.65 20.78 2.31
C ARG A 429 1.24 20.66 1.74
N LEU A 430 0.69 19.45 1.77
CA LEU A 430 -0.72 19.14 1.61
C LEU A 430 -1.29 18.68 2.97
N SER A 431 -2.43 19.23 3.38
CA SER A 431 -3.23 18.70 4.50
C SER A 431 -4.28 17.73 3.95
N ILE A 432 -4.27 16.48 4.43
CA ILE A 432 -5.14 15.39 3.94
C ILE A 432 -5.23 14.31 5.02
N GLY A 433 -6.42 13.75 5.27
CA GLY A 433 -6.59 12.71 6.30
C GLY A 433 -5.84 11.42 5.98
N SER A 434 -4.97 10.97 6.89
CA SER A 434 -4.24 9.68 6.83
C SER A 434 -3.81 9.18 5.43
N PRO A 435 -2.97 9.92 4.67
CA PRO A 435 -2.56 9.53 3.33
C PRO A 435 -1.55 8.38 3.37
N VAL A 436 -1.79 7.33 2.59
CA VAL A 436 -1.01 6.08 2.64
C VAL A 436 -0.75 5.41 1.29
N ASP A 437 -1.21 5.98 0.17
CA ASP A 437 -0.73 5.60 -1.16
C ASP A 437 -0.80 6.79 -2.15
N PHE A 438 0.05 6.78 -3.18
CA PHE A 438 0.18 7.82 -4.19
C PHE A 438 0.40 7.19 -5.57
N LYS A 439 -0.42 7.56 -6.56
CA LYS A 439 -0.29 7.10 -7.96
C LYS A 439 -0.44 8.27 -8.92
N PHE A 440 0.64 8.58 -9.66
CA PHE A 440 0.61 9.53 -10.77
C PHE A 440 0.08 8.87 -12.04
N VAL A 441 -0.83 9.55 -12.75
CA VAL A 441 -1.43 9.11 -14.00
C VAL A 441 -1.34 10.25 -15.01
N SER A 442 -0.81 9.98 -16.21
CA SER A 442 -0.83 10.95 -17.30
C SER A 442 -2.28 11.17 -17.75
N PRO A 443 -2.77 12.43 -17.85
CA PRO A 443 -4.14 12.74 -18.24
C PRO A 443 -4.46 12.36 -19.70
N SER A 444 -3.43 12.28 -20.56
CA SER A 444 -3.49 11.75 -21.93
C SER A 444 -2.52 10.60 -22.13
#